data_AF-A0A6I3DH22-F1
#
_entry.id   AF-A0A6I3DH22-F1
#
_cell.length_a   1.000
_cell.length_b   1.000
_cell.length_c   1.000
_cell.angle_alpha   90.00
_cell.angle_beta   90.00
_cell.angle_gamma   90.00
#
_symmetry.space_group_name_H-M   'P 1'
#
loop_
_entity.id
_entity.type
_entity.pdbx_description
1 polymer ?
#
loop_
_entity_poly.entity_id
_entity_poly.type
_entity_poly.pdbx_seq_one_letter_code
_entity_poly.pdbx_strand_id
1 'polypeptide(L)'
;GTYVTGIGKDGNPRATYLYHVSDNEETMRLHGAQAVVWQTAINPVVAMELIATGVWSGAGVLGPEAFDAVPFLNLMAEIGEPTEIEERII
;
A
#
# COMPACT_ATOMS: atom_id res chain seq x y z
N GLY A 1 -7.12 -5.05 1.40
CA GLY A 1 -7.15 -3.96 2.39
C GLY A 1 -6.93 -4.49 3.78
N THR A 2 -6.78 -3.60 4.75
CA THR A 2 -6.54 -3.92 6.16
C THR A 2 -7.50 -3.12 7.04
N TYR A 3 -8.22 -3.81 7.92
CA TYR A 3 -9.08 -3.20 8.93
C TYR A 3 -8.32 -3.13 10.26
N VAL A 4 -8.19 -1.92 10.81
CA VAL A 4 -7.45 -1.65 12.04
C VAL A 4 -8.40 -1.02 13.06
N THR A 5 -8.42 -1.56 14.27
CA THR A 5 -9.15 -1.01 15.41
C THR A 5 -8.19 -0.71 16.56
N GLY A 6 -8.52 0.28 17.39
CA GLY A 6 -7.70 0.62 18.54
C GLY A 6 -8.07 1.97 19.15
N ILE A 7 -7.12 2.56 19.86
CA ILE A 7 -7.22 3.92 20.40
C ILE A 7 -6.56 4.88 19.42
N GLY A 8 -7.29 5.92 19.02
CA GLY A 8 -6.82 6.99 18.17
C GLY A 8 -5.75 7.85 18.85
N LYS A 9 -5.07 8.68 18.06
CA LYS A 9 -4.07 9.64 18.58
C LYS A 9 -4.69 10.71 19.48
N ASP A 10 -6.01 10.86 19.43
CA ASP A 10 -6.83 11.73 20.26
C ASP A 10 -7.30 11.06 21.57
N GLY A 11 -6.98 9.78 21.78
CA GLY A 11 -7.35 9.01 22.96
C GLY A 11 -8.72 8.33 22.90
N ASN A 12 -9.48 8.49 21.80
CA ASN A 12 -10.80 7.87 21.65
C ASN A 12 -10.73 6.54 20.90
N PRO A 13 -11.70 5.63 21.08
CA PRO A 13 -11.83 4.45 20.24
C PRO A 13 -11.93 4.84 18.75
N ARG A 14 -11.16 4.17 17.88
CA ARG A 14 -11.17 4.37 16.42
C ARG A 14 -11.12 3.05 15.66
N ALA A 15 -11.80 3.02 14.52
CA ALA A 15 -11.76 1.93 13.54
C ALA A 15 -11.56 2.50 12.13
N THR A 16 -10.59 1.97 11.40
CA THR A 16 -10.20 2.48 10.08
C THR A 16 -9.93 1.34 9.12
N TYR A 17 -10.39 1.47 7.87
CA TYR A 17 -10.12 0.53 6.79
C TYR A 17 -9.24 1.20 5.73
N LEU A 18 -8.06 0.64 5.48
CA LEU A 18 -7.12 1.07 4.42
C LEU A 18 -7.15 0.06 3.27
N TYR A 19 -7.35 0.51 2.04
CA TYR A 19 -7.43 -0.38 0.88
C TYR A 19 -6.99 0.31 -0.41
N HIS A 20 -6.68 -0.48 -1.43
CA HIS A 20 -6.67 -0.04 -2.84
C HIS A 20 -7.60 -0.99 -3.59
N VAL A 21 -8.07 -0.54 -4.75
CA VAL A 21 -8.94 -1.32 -5.65
C VAL A 21 -8.28 -1.37 -7.01
N SER A 22 -8.17 -2.58 -7.57
CA SER A 22 -7.68 -2.78 -8.93
C SER A 22 -8.79 -3.44 -9.75
N ASP A 23 -9.11 -2.88 -10.91
CA ASP A 23 -10.09 -3.46 -11.81
C ASP A 23 -9.46 -4.53 -12.72
N ASN A 24 -10.12 -5.67 -12.85
CA ASN A 24 -9.57 -6.78 -13.62
C ASN A 24 -9.61 -6.54 -15.13
N GLU A 25 -10.62 -5.85 -15.65
CA GLU A 25 -10.68 -5.53 -17.08
C GLU A 25 -9.57 -4.53 -17.44
N GLU A 26 -9.36 -3.51 -16.61
CA GLU A 26 -8.29 -2.53 -16.79
C GLU A 26 -6.90 -3.16 -16.73
N THR A 27 -6.61 -3.93 -15.68
CA THR A 27 -5.30 -4.58 -15.51
C THR A 27 -5.00 -5.59 -16.63
N MET A 28 -6.01 -6.34 -17.09
CA MET A 28 -5.87 -7.21 -18.27
C MET A 28 -5.61 -6.41 -19.55
N ARG A 29 -6.29 -5.27 -19.75
CA ARG A 29 -6.13 -4.42 -20.93
C ARG A 29 -4.77 -3.72 -20.97
N LEU A 30 -4.28 -3.21 -19.84
CA LEU A 30 -3.05 -2.42 -19.76
C LEU A 30 -1.79 -3.28 -19.59
N HIS A 31 -1.87 -4.33 -18.78
CA HIS A 31 -0.72 -5.11 -18.34
C HIS A 31 -0.77 -6.57 -18.80
N GLY A 32 -1.89 -7.03 -19.37
CA GLY A 32 -2.07 -8.43 -19.75
C GLY A 32 -2.08 -9.37 -18.54
N ALA A 33 -2.35 -8.85 -17.35
CA ALA A 33 -2.31 -9.58 -16.09
C ALA A 33 -3.60 -9.36 -15.31
N GLN A 34 -4.09 -10.44 -14.72
CA GLN A 34 -5.28 -10.40 -13.86
C GLN A 34 -4.99 -9.61 -12.58
N ALA A 35 -6.03 -8.98 -12.01
CA ALA A 35 -5.90 -8.03 -10.90
C ALA A 35 -5.08 -8.56 -9.72
N VAL A 36 -5.24 -9.82 -9.31
CA VAL A 36 -4.48 -10.41 -8.20
C VAL A 36 -2.99 -10.58 -8.54
N VAL A 37 -2.66 -10.90 -9.80
CA VAL A 37 -1.25 -10.94 -10.25
C VAL A 37 -0.66 -9.55 -10.24
N TRP A 38 -1.39 -8.56 -10.77
CA TRP A 38 -0.97 -7.18 -10.78
C TRP A 38 -0.73 -6.64 -9.36
N GLN A 39 -1.70 -6.81 -8.46
CA GLN A 39 -1.60 -6.43 -7.05
C GLN A 39 -0.43 -7.10 -6.34
N THR A 40 -0.14 -8.37 -6.64
CA THR A 40 1.00 -9.07 -6.04
C THR A 40 2.33 -8.55 -6.59
N ALA A 41 2.41 -8.24 -7.89
CA ALA A 41 3.64 -7.85 -8.55
C ALA A 41 4.03 -6.39 -8.28
N ILE A 42 3.06 -5.50 -8.15
CA ILE A 42 3.35 -4.06 -8.06
C ILE A 42 4.00 -3.66 -6.74
N ASN A 43 3.59 -4.27 -5.63
CA ASN A 43 4.13 -3.99 -4.29
C ASN A 43 5.66 -4.19 -4.19
N PRO A 44 6.25 -5.34 -4.60
CA PRO A 44 7.70 -5.50 -4.57
C PRO A 44 8.42 -4.59 -5.56
N VAL A 45 7.82 -4.22 -6.70
CA VAL A 45 8.41 -3.26 -7.65
C VAL A 45 8.56 -1.89 -7.00
N VAL A 46 7.51 -1.38 -6.34
CA VAL A 46 7.57 -0.11 -5.61
C VAL A 46 8.59 -0.17 -4.48
N ALA A 47 8.64 -1.26 -3.71
CA ALA A 47 9.64 -1.43 -2.66
C ALA A 47 11.08 -1.42 -3.22
N MET A 48 11.31 -2.09 -4.36
CA MET A 48 12.62 -2.10 -5.03
C MET A 48 13.02 -0.70 -5.51
N GLU A 49 12.09 0.09 -6.04
CA GLU A 49 12.35 1.48 -6.44
C GLU A 49 12.80 2.33 -5.24
N LEU A 50 12.13 2.22 -4.10
CA LEU A 50 12.49 2.94 -2.88
C LEU A 50 13.85 2.53 -2.32
N ILE A 51 14.20 1.25 -2.45
CA ILE A 51 15.53 0.74 -2.07
C ILE A 51 16.59 1.25 -3.05
N ALA A 52 16.33 1.18 -4.36
CA ALA A 52 17.28 1.58 -5.39
C ALA A 52 17.61 3.08 -5.34
N THR A 53 16.62 3.91 -5.00
CA THR A 53 16.78 5.36 -4.82
C THR A 53 17.36 5.75 -3.45
N GLY A 54 17.48 4.81 -2.52
CA GLY A 54 17.99 5.04 -1.16
C GLY A 54 16.99 5.66 -0.18
N VAL A 55 15.73 5.86 -0.60
CA VAL A 55 14.64 6.35 0.26
C VAL A 55 14.36 5.35 1.37
N TRP A 56 14.27 4.07 1.01
CA TRP A 56 14.26 2.96 1.96
C TRP A 56 15.68 2.42 2.08
N SER A 57 16.26 2.55 3.28
CA SER A 57 17.59 2.04 3.57
C SER A 57 17.67 1.53 5.01
N GLY A 58 18.52 0.53 5.25
CA GLY A 58 18.68 -0.10 6.55
C GLY A 58 19.61 -1.31 6.49
N ALA A 59 19.94 -1.86 7.66
CA ALA A 59 20.80 -3.04 7.78
C ALA A 59 20.05 -4.19 8.46
N GLY A 60 20.25 -5.42 7.96
CA GLY A 60 19.60 -6.62 8.46
C GLY A 60 18.44 -7.08 7.58
N VAL A 61 17.57 -7.93 8.15
CA VAL A 61 16.35 -8.42 7.49
C VAL A 61 15.19 -7.59 7.99
N LEU A 62 14.73 -6.66 7.16
CA LEU A 62 13.69 -5.69 7.49
C LEU A 62 12.45 -5.96 6.64
N GLY A 63 11.30 -6.07 7.31
CA GLY A 63 10.00 -6.05 6.63
C GLY A 63 9.63 -4.63 6.19
N PRO A 64 8.67 -4.46 5.26
CA PRO A 64 8.19 -3.15 4.81
C PRO A 64 7.73 -2.23 5.94
N GLU A 65 7.21 -2.80 7.03
CA GLU A 65 6.75 -2.09 8.23
C GLU A 65 7.87 -1.38 9.01
N ALA A 66 9.13 -1.69 8.72
CA ALA A 66 10.28 -1.02 9.33
C ALA A 66 10.61 0.34 8.68
N PHE A 67 9.98 0.66 7.54
CA PHE A 67 10.27 1.86 6.76
C PHE A 67 9.11 2.85 6.79
N ASP A 68 9.36 4.11 6.42
CA ASP A 68 8.29 5.10 6.23
C ASP A 68 7.36 4.64 5.11
N ALA A 69 6.07 4.54 5.42
CA ALA A 69 5.04 4.09 4.49
C ALA A 69 4.67 5.18 3.47
N VAL A 70 4.87 6.46 3.77
CA VAL A 70 4.37 7.57 2.92
C VAL A 70 4.96 7.53 1.50
N PRO A 71 6.29 7.36 1.30
CA PRO A 71 6.87 7.25 -0.04
C PRO A 71 6.29 6.09 -0.86
N PHE A 72 6.00 4.96 -0.21
CA PHE A 72 5.42 3.78 -0.87
C PHE A 72 4.00 4.06 -1.35
N LEU A 73 3.16 4.65 -0.50
CA LEU A 73 1.78 4.99 -0.84
C LEU A 73 1.72 6.05 -1.96
N ASN A 74 2.66 7.00 -1.97
CA ASN A 74 2.75 8.01 -3.03
C ASN A 74 3.11 7.37 -4.39
N LEU A 75 4.12 6.49 -4.43
CA LEU A 75 4.48 5.78 -5.67
C LEU A 75 3.34 4.87 -6.16
N MET A 76 2.64 4.18 -5.25
CA MET A 76 1.44 3.40 -5.60
C MET A 76 0.37 4.28 -6.26
N ALA A 77 0.16 5.52 -5.79
CA ALA A 77 -0.76 6.45 -6.43
C ALA A 77 -0.25 6.92 -7.81
N GLU A 78 1.05 7.20 -7.95
CA GLU A 78 1.66 7.64 -9.22
C GLU A 78 1.56 6.58 -10.33
N ILE A 79 1.61 5.29 -9.98
CA ILE A 79 1.46 4.17 -10.92
C ILE A 79 0.01 3.74 -11.15
N GLY A 80 -0.96 4.49 -10.62
CA GLY A 80 -2.39 4.27 -10.87
C GLY A 80 -3.11 3.35 -9.87
N GLU A 81 -2.48 3.01 -8.75
CA GLU A 81 -3.04 2.16 -7.68
C GLU A 81 -3.17 2.94 -6.35
N PRO A 82 -3.98 4.02 -6.30
CA PRO A 82 -4.09 4.84 -5.11
C PRO A 82 -4.72 4.08 -3.94
N THR A 83 -4.29 4.40 -2.73
CA THR A 83 -4.90 3.89 -1.50
C THR A 83 -5.96 4.84 -0.95
N GLU A 84 -7.05 4.28 -0.45
CA GLU A 84 -8.14 4.97 0.23
C GLU A 84 -8.20 4.58 1.71
N ILE A 85 -8.64 5.53 2.53
CA ILE A 85 -8.84 5.38 3.97
C ILE A 85 -10.30 5.69 4.29
N GLU A 86 -10.97 4.76 4.95
CA GLU A 86 -12.35 4.88 5.39
C GLU A 86 -12.42 4.78 6.92
N GLU A 87 -13.04 5.78 7.57
CA GLU A 87 -13.40 5.68 8.99
C GLU A 87 -14.64 4.81 9.16
N ARG A 88 -14.60 3.87 10.10
CA ARG A 88 -15.71 2.95 10.39
C ARG A 88 -16.17 3.08 11.83
N ILE A 89 -17.43 2.72 12.04
CA ILE A 89 -18.04 2.66 13.36
C ILE A 89 -17.56 1.37 14.06
N ILE A 90 -17.30 1.47 15.36
CA ILE A 90 -16.89 0.36 16.24
C ILE A 90 -18.09 -0.43 16.71
#